data_AF-A0A382PEC7-F1
#
_entry.id   AF-A0A382PEC7-F1
#
_cell.length_a   1.000
_cell.length_b   1.000
_cell.length_c   1.000
_cell.angle_alpha   90.00
_cell.angle_beta   90.00
_cell.angle_gamma   90.00
#
_symmetry.space_group_name_H-M   'P 1'
#
loop_
_entity.id
_entity.type
_entity.pdbx_description
1 polymer ?
#
loop_
_entity_poly.entity_id
_entity_poly.type
_entity_poly.pdbx_seq_one_letter_code
_entity_poly.pdbx_strand_id
1 'polypeptide(L)'
;MAFQVSPGVNTSEIDLTNVVVAAGTSTGGAVGRFRWGPIESVTLVTDEDNLVELFQKPNDDNFIDWFTASNFLSYSNACQVVRAANTTVGDASAPKNSAAITASTYGNVQITDSDAYYNNYDDEYGGSTVYGSTAPLIAKWAGVLGNSLKMSICPADRPAPAGNLTGTVAWNQTSGAITGSGTNFQGELLVGDLITITGATNEFVVISIASATVGVVRAKSHTAAINAGAAFQRSARSAYSQPASQMIGTVATAADSTTVTGTTTYFDTQLTVGDLITIGGETRRVSAIASATSLTVASKFIGVNSGVTFERKWEYADS
;
A
#
# COMPACT_ATOMS: atom_id res chain seq x y z
N MET A 1 21.47 -34.99 -45.13
CA MET A 1 20.04 -34.66 -45.10
C MET A 1 19.71 -33.91 -46.38
N ALA A 2 18.85 -34.45 -47.23
CA ALA A 2 18.43 -33.77 -48.45
C ALA A 2 17.50 -32.61 -48.06
N PHE A 3 17.88 -31.39 -48.43
CA PHE A 3 17.02 -30.21 -48.26
C PHE A 3 15.89 -30.29 -49.30
N GLN A 4 14.63 -30.38 -48.85
CA GLN A 4 13.47 -30.25 -49.75
C GLN A 4 13.25 -28.77 -50.08
N VAL A 5 13.14 -28.45 -51.37
CA VAL A 5 13.02 -27.08 -51.91
C VAL A 5 11.55 -26.68 -52.18
N SER A 6 10.60 -27.48 -51.70
CA SER A 6 9.16 -27.22 -51.74
C SER A 6 8.46 -27.95 -50.58
N PRO A 7 7.30 -27.50 -50.09
CA PRO A 7 6.60 -28.17 -48.98
C PRO A 7 6.36 -29.64 -49.30
N GLY A 8 6.85 -30.53 -48.44
CA GLY A 8 6.78 -31.97 -48.59
C GLY A 8 6.68 -32.65 -47.23
N VAL A 9 6.09 -33.84 -47.20
CA VAL A 9 6.04 -34.66 -45.99
C VAL A 9 7.36 -35.39 -45.86
N ASN A 10 8.11 -35.11 -44.78
CA ASN A 10 9.29 -35.86 -44.41
C ASN A 10 8.89 -36.96 -43.42
N THR A 11 8.92 -38.22 -43.85
CA THR A 11 8.73 -39.38 -42.97
C THR A 11 10.05 -39.70 -42.27
N SER A 12 10.16 -39.29 -41.01
CA SER A 12 11.20 -39.75 -40.10
C SER A 12 10.68 -40.94 -39.29
N GLU A 13 11.31 -42.10 -39.44
CA GLU A 13 11.04 -43.25 -38.59
C GLU A 13 11.94 -43.16 -37.35
N ILE A 14 11.33 -42.99 -36.18
CA ILE A 14 12.02 -42.95 -34.89
C ILE A 14 11.81 -44.31 -34.24
N ASP A 15 12.86 -45.12 -34.20
CA ASP A 15 12.86 -46.39 -33.48
C ASP A 15 13.06 -46.14 -31.97
N LEU A 16 12.03 -46.43 -31.18
CA LEU A 16 12.02 -46.23 -29.73
C LEU A 16 12.59 -47.43 -28.95
N THR A 17 13.04 -48.47 -29.62
CA THR A 17 13.49 -49.73 -28.98
C THR A 17 15.01 -49.89 -28.88
N ASN A 18 15.79 -49.03 -29.54
CA ASN A 18 17.26 -49.15 -29.64
C ASN A 18 18.07 -48.44 -28.55
N VAL A 19 17.43 -47.73 -27.62
CA VAL A 19 18.07 -47.14 -26.45
C VAL A 19 17.25 -47.52 -25.21
N VAL A 20 17.87 -48.17 -24.23
CA VAL A 20 17.35 -48.15 -22.86
C VAL A 20 17.59 -46.73 -22.38
N VAL A 21 16.65 -45.83 -22.65
CA VAL A 21 16.77 -44.47 -22.15
C VAL A 21 16.66 -44.61 -20.64
N ALA A 22 17.75 -44.37 -19.91
CA ALA A 22 17.69 -44.12 -18.47
C ALA A 22 17.04 -42.75 -18.17
N ALA A 23 16.10 -42.30 -19.01
CA ALA A 23 15.23 -41.19 -18.72
C ALA A 23 14.07 -41.77 -17.92
N GLY A 24 13.91 -41.30 -16.68
CA GLY A 24 12.71 -41.53 -15.89
C GLY A 24 11.49 -41.09 -16.69
N THR A 25 10.86 -42.03 -17.40
CA THR A 25 9.72 -41.81 -18.30
C THR A 25 8.39 -41.94 -17.56
N SER A 26 8.41 -42.22 -16.25
CA SER A 26 7.20 -42.20 -15.44
C SER A 26 6.99 -40.80 -14.88
N THR A 27 6.41 -39.91 -15.70
CA THR A 27 5.80 -38.68 -15.18
C THR A 27 4.60 -39.10 -14.33
N GLY A 28 4.69 -38.90 -13.01
CA GLY A 28 3.61 -39.20 -12.08
C GLY A 28 2.52 -38.13 -12.10
N GLY A 29 1.35 -38.45 -11.56
CA GLY A 29 0.30 -37.49 -11.27
C GLY A 29 -0.07 -37.58 -9.79
N ALA A 30 -0.11 -36.45 -9.10
CA ALA A 30 -0.57 -36.37 -7.71
C ALA A 30 -1.67 -35.31 -7.60
N VAL A 31 -2.76 -35.69 -6.94
CA VAL A 31 -3.88 -34.78 -6.65
C VAL A 31 -4.12 -34.80 -5.16
N GLY A 32 -4.20 -33.63 -4.54
CA GLY A 32 -4.38 -33.56 -3.10
C GLY A 32 -4.56 -32.14 -2.58
N ARG A 33 -4.66 -32.02 -1.26
CA ARG A 33 -4.81 -30.74 -0.59
C ARG A 33 -3.44 -30.09 -0.44
N PHE A 34 -3.31 -28.86 -0.90
CA PHE A 34 -2.11 -28.06 -0.70
C PHE A 34 -2.46 -26.69 -0.11
N ARG A 35 -1.46 -26.06 0.53
CA ARG A 35 -1.68 -24.82 1.29
C ARG A 35 -1.59 -23.57 0.41
N TRP A 36 -0.89 -23.67 -0.71
CA TRP A 36 -0.62 -22.59 -1.65
C TRP A 36 -0.62 -23.12 -3.08
N GLY A 37 -0.59 -22.23 -4.07
CA GLY A 37 -0.59 -22.61 -5.49
C GLY A 37 -1.98 -22.58 -6.14
N PRO A 38 -2.04 -22.74 -7.47
CA PRO A 38 -3.28 -22.71 -8.22
C PRO A 38 -4.18 -23.89 -7.82
N ILE A 39 -5.49 -23.66 -7.79
CA ILE A 39 -6.53 -24.67 -7.52
C ILE A 39 -7.01 -25.23 -8.86
N GLU A 40 -7.18 -26.55 -8.94
CA GLU A 40 -7.71 -27.25 -10.12
C GLU A 40 -6.90 -27.05 -11.42
N SER A 41 -5.65 -26.60 -11.29
CA SER A 41 -4.71 -26.45 -12.40
C SER A 41 -3.55 -27.45 -12.31
N VAL A 42 -3.11 -27.93 -13.46
CA VAL A 42 -2.03 -28.91 -13.58
C VAL A 42 -0.68 -28.18 -13.56
N THR A 43 0.15 -28.48 -12.57
CA THR A 43 1.49 -27.89 -12.44
C THR A 43 2.57 -28.95 -12.46
N LEU A 44 3.59 -28.75 -13.30
CA LEU A 44 4.74 -29.64 -13.35
C LEU A 44 5.69 -29.31 -12.20
N VAL A 45 6.03 -30.33 -11.41
CA VAL A 45 7.00 -30.28 -10.32
C VAL A 45 8.12 -31.27 -10.62
N THR A 46 9.36 -30.82 -10.61
CA THR A 46 10.52 -31.66 -10.96
C THR A 46 11.27 -32.19 -9.74
N ASP A 47 11.25 -31.44 -8.63
CA ASP A 47 12.03 -31.73 -7.43
C ASP A 47 11.26 -31.33 -6.17
N GLU A 48 11.64 -31.86 -5.01
CA GLU A 48 11.02 -31.54 -3.73
C GLU A 48 11.11 -30.05 -3.38
N ASP A 49 12.22 -29.39 -3.70
CA ASP A 49 12.38 -27.94 -3.46
C ASP A 49 11.37 -27.12 -4.29
N ASN A 50 11.09 -27.56 -5.53
CA ASN A 50 10.08 -26.93 -6.37
C ASN A 50 8.66 -27.19 -5.83
N LEU A 51 8.40 -28.36 -5.24
CA LEU A 51 7.15 -28.65 -4.54
C LEU A 51 6.96 -27.70 -3.34
N VAL A 52 8.02 -27.48 -2.55
CA VAL A 52 8.00 -26.54 -1.41
C VAL A 52 7.78 -25.11 -1.88
N GLU A 53 8.44 -24.68 -2.95
CA GLU A 53 8.30 -23.33 -3.49
C GLU A 53 6.86 -23.04 -3.93
N LEU A 54 6.27 -23.95 -4.72
CA LEU A 54 4.95 -23.78 -5.31
C LEU A 54 3.80 -24.01 -4.31
N PHE A 55 3.86 -25.09 -3.52
CA PHE A 55 2.75 -25.57 -2.69
C PHE A 55 2.96 -25.40 -1.18
N GLN A 56 4.17 -25.00 -0.77
CA GLN A 56 4.59 -24.76 0.62
C GLN A 56 4.64 -26.04 1.47
N LYS A 57 5.27 -25.93 2.65
CA LYS A 57 5.49 -27.08 3.56
C LYS A 57 4.17 -27.64 4.10
N PRO A 58 4.10 -28.96 4.36
CA PRO A 58 2.88 -29.59 4.87
C PRO A 58 2.48 -29.06 6.25
N ASN A 59 1.20 -29.23 6.58
CA ASN A 59 0.63 -29.07 7.90
C ASN A 59 -0.11 -30.36 8.30
N ASP A 60 -0.71 -30.36 9.49
CA ASP A 60 -1.43 -31.51 10.04
C ASP A 60 -2.64 -31.96 9.19
N ASP A 61 -3.15 -31.10 8.29
CA ASP A 61 -4.31 -31.41 7.44
C ASP A 61 -3.95 -32.01 6.07
N ASN A 62 -2.71 -31.83 5.61
CA ASN A 62 -2.32 -32.14 4.24
C ASN A 62 -1.03 -32.95 4.08
N PHE A 63 -0.45 -33.41 5.20
CA PHE A 63 0.80 -34.16 5.21
C PHE A 63 0.75 -35.43 4.36
N ILE A 64 -0.38 -36.15 4.31
CA ILE A 64 -0.53 -37.40 3.55
C ILE A 64 -0.28 -37.14 2.06
N ASP A 65 -1.01 -36.17 1.50
CA ASP A 65 -0.95 -35.83 0.08
C ASP A 65 0.44 -35.29 -0.29
N TRP A 66 1.00 -34.43 0.57
CA TRP A 66 2.29 -33.80 0.35
C TRP A 66 3.44 -34.80 0.40
N PHE A 67 3.51 -35.67 1.42
CA PHE A 67 4.55 -36.68 1.52
C PHE A 67 4.40 -37.77 0.44
N THR A 68 3.19 -38.03 -0.05
CA THR A 68 2.99 -38.92 -1.19
C THR A 68 3.64 -38.36 -2.45
N ALA A 69 3.47 -37.06 -2.71
CA ALA A 69 4.13 -36.38 -3.83
C ALA A 69 5.67 -36.28 -3.66
N SER A 70 6.14 -35.87 -2.48
CA SER A 70 7.59 -35.78 -2.18
C SER A 70 8.29 -37.14 -2.29
N ASN A 71 7.71 -38.20 -1.70
CA ASN A 71 8.27 -39.55 -1.83
C ASN A 71 8.37 -40.00 -3.29
N PHE A 72 7.38 -39.67 -4.13
CA PHE A 72 7.45 -39.98 -5.56
C PHE A 72 8.58 -39.22 -6.28
N LEU A 73 8.77 -37.94 -5.95
CA LEU A 73 9.85 -37.11 -6.50
C LEU A 73 11.25 -37.59 -6.08
N SER A 74 11.39 -38.37 -5.00
CA SER A 74 12.69 -38.93 -4.58
C SER A 74 13.26 -39.96 -5.57
N TYR A 75 12.41 -40.57 -6.42
CA TYR A 75 12.81 -41.60 -7.38
C TYR A 75 12.31 -41.33 -8.81
N SER A 76 11.64 -40.21 -9.06
CA SER A 76 11.19 -39.78 -10.39
C SER A 76 11.58 -38.33 -10.66
N ASN A 77 11.80 -37.99 -11.93
CA ASN A 77 12.30 -36.68 -12.35
C ASN A 77 11.18 -35.65 -12.61
N ALA A 78 9.91 -36.06 -12.56
CA ALA A 78 8.76 -35.19 -12.85
C ALA A 78 7.44 -35.75 -12.30
N CYS A 79 6.65 -34.88 -11.67
CA CYS A 79 5.29 -35.15 -11.21
C CYS A 79 4.37 -33.99 -11.59
N GLN A 80 3.20 -34.29 -12.14
CA GLN A 80 2.12 -33.32 -12.35
C GLN A 80 1.27 -33.25 -11.10
N VAL A 81 1.30 -32.11 -10.42
CA VAL A 81 0.57 -31.88 -9.16
C VAL A 81 -0.62 -30.96 -9.40
N VAL A 82 -1.79 -31.39 -8.91
CA VAL A 82 -3.02 -30.58 -8.90
C VAL A 82 -3.47 -30.39 -7.46
N ARG A 83 -3.70 -29.12 -7.08
CA ARG A 83 -4.29 -28.80 -5.78
C ARG A 83 -5.81 -28.84 -5.85
N ALA A 84 -6.37 -29.72 -5.04
CA ALA A 84 -7.80 -29.81 -4.80
C ALA A 84 -8.20 -28.93 -3.60
N ALA A 85 -9.25 -28.13 -3.78
CA ALA A 85 -9.85 -27.32 -2.73
C ALA A 85 -11.36 -27.18 -2.95
N ASN A 86 -12.10 -26.84 -1.90
CA ASN A 86 -13.52 -26.53 -2.02
C ASN A 86 -13.70 -25.22 -2.78
N THR A 87 -14.44 -25.23 -3.88
CA THR A 87 -14.77 -24.06 -4.73
C THR A 87 -16.20 -23.56 -4.53
N THR A 88 -16.92 -24.12 -3.54
CA THR A 88 -18.30 -23.72 -3.22
C THR A 88 -18.32 -22.31 -2.62
N VAL A 89 -18.95 -21.39 -3.35
CA VAL A 89 -19.10 -19.99 -2.94
C VAL A 89 -19.87 -19.91 -1.62
N GLY A 90 -19.30 -19.22 -0.63
CA GLY A 90 -19.93 -18.99 0.68
C GLY A 90 -19.67 -20.07 1.73
N ASP A 91 -18.99 -21.17 1.38
CA ASP A 91 -18.52 -22.14 2.36
C ASP A 91 -17.36 -21.55 3.19
N ALA A 92 -17.42 -21.70 4.51
CA ALA A 92 -16.37 -21.24 5.41
C ALA A 92 -15.03 -21.98 5.21
N SER A 93 -15.09 -23.19 4.64
CA SER A 93 -13.97 -24.09 4.38
C SER A 93 -13.32 -23.86 3.01
N ALA A 94 -13.92 -23.04 2.15
CA ALA A 94 -13.34 -22.67 0.86
C ALA A 94 -12.16 -21.70 1.08
N PRO A 95 -10.97 -21.98 0.50
CA PRO A 95 -9.86 -21.04 0.59
C PRO A 95 -10.20 -19.75 -0.16
N LYS A 96 -9.89 -18.62 0.45
CA LYS A 96 -10.14 -17.29 -0.11
C LYS A 96 -8.82 -16.59 -0.38
N ASN A 97 -8.81 -15.70 -1.36
CA ASN A 97 -7.71 -14.78 -1.56
C ASN A 97 -7.81 -13.66 -0.51
N SER A 98 -6.67 -13.32 0.08
CA SER A 98 -6.58 -12.08 0.85
C SER A 98 -6.60 -10.91 -0.12
N ALA A 99 -7.51 -9.97 0.07
CA ALA A 99 -7.64 -8.79 -0.77
C ALA A 99 -7.74 -7.53 0.08
N ALA A 100 -7.06 -6.47 -0.32
CA ALA A 100 -7.19 -5.14 0.25
C ALA A 100 -8.51 -4.50 -0.23
N ILE A 101 -9.65 -5.01 0.25
CA ILE A 101 -10.96 -4.51 -0.15
C ILE A 101 -11.67 -3.87 1.05
N THR A 102 -12.06 -2.61 0.88
CA THR A 102 -12.80 -1.81 1.87
C THR A 102 -14.31 -2.09 1.87
N ALA A 103 -14.85 -2.81 0.87
CA ALA A 103 -16.28 -3.07 0.71
C ALA A 103 -16.67 -4.54 0.95
N SER A 104 -17.73 -4.75 1.75
CA SER A 104 -18.26 -6.07 2.16
C SER A 104 -18.66 -7.01 1.01
N THR A 105 -18.82 -6.51 -0.22
CA THR A 105 -19.30 -7.28 -1.37
C THR A 105 -18.29 -8.30 -1.90
N TYR A 106 -16.98 -8.12 -1.62
CA TYR A 106 -15.91 -9.00 -2.11
C TYR A 106 -15.12 -9.69 -0.99
N GLY A 107 -15.70 -9.84 0.20
CA GLY A 107 -15.05 -10.54 1.33
C GLY A 107 -14.84 -12.04 1.13
N ASN A 108 -15.37 -12.62 0.04
CA ASN A 108 -15.34 -14.05 -0.27
C ASN A 108 -14.79 -14.33 -1.69
N VAL A 109 -13.75 -13.62 -2.12
CA VAL A 109 -13.13 -13.89 -3.42
C VAL A 109 -12.27 -15.15 -3.36
N GLN A 110 -12.51 -16.06 -4.29
CA GLN A 110 -11.67 -17.23 -4.54
C GLN A 110 -11.30 -17.23 -6.02
N ILE A 111 -10.01 -17.11 -6.29
CA ILE A 111 -9.41 -17.17 -7.61
C ILE A 111 -8.69 -18.51 -7.70
N THR A 112 -9.17 -19.37 -8.59
CA THR A 112 -8.68 -20.74 -8.75
C THR A 112 -7.33 -20.76 -9.46
N ASP A 113 -7.22 -20.10 -10.60
CA ASP A 113 -6.03 -20.05 -11.43
C ASP A 113 -5.85 -18.66 -12.08
N SER A 114 -4.82 -18.52 -12.92
CA SER A 114 -4.59 -17.29 -13.69
C SER A 114 -5.72 -16.99 -14.65
N ASP A 115 -6.35 -18.01 -15.23
CA ASP A 115 -7.38 -17.82 -16.25
C ASP A 115 -8.68 -17.29 -15.60
N ALA A 116 -9.04 -17.78 -14.42
CA ALA A 116 -10.11 -17.24 -13.61
C ALA A 116 -9.83 -15.81 -13.14
N TYR A 117 -8.57 -15.43 -12.93
CA TYR A 117 -8.22 -14.03 -12.68
C TYR A 117 -8.53 -13.18 -13.92
N TYR A 118 -7.97 -13.53 -15.08
CA TYR A 118 -8.09 -12.74 -16.31
C TYR A 118 -9.55 -12.60 -16.78
N ASN A 119 -10.32 -13.69 -16.79
CA ASN A 119 -11.69 -13.66 -17.29
C ASN A 119 -12.66 -12.86 -16.39
N ASN A 120 -12.38 -12.75 -15.09
CA ASN A 120 -13.32 -12.15 -14.14
C ASN A 120 -12.90 -10.76 -13.66
N TYR A 121 -11.59 -10.48 -13.58
CA TYR A 121 -11.06 -9.31 -12.90
C TYR A 121 -10.16 -8.41 -13.76
N ASP A 122 -9.75 -8.86 -14.94
CA ASP A 122 -8.96 -8.07 -15.88
C ASP A 122 -9.86 -7.47 -16.97
N ASP A 123 -9.90 -6.14 -17.07
CA ASP A 123 -10.76 -5.44 -18.03
C ASP A 123 -10.29 -5.61 -19.49
N GLU A 124 -9.01 -5.91 -19.70
CA GLU A 124 -8.43 -6.15 -21.02
C GLU A 124 -8.86 -7.49 -21.62
N TYR A 125 -9.25 -8.44 -20.76
CA TYR A 125 -9.70 -9.80 -21.14
C TYR A 125 -11.21 -10.02 -20.94
N GLY A 126 -11.99 -8.95 -20.75
CA GLY A 126 -13.45 -9.01 -20.64
C GLY A 126 -13.99 -9.22 -19.22
N GLY A 127 -13.11 -9.21 -18.22
CA GLY A 127 -13.46 -9.08 -16.80
C GLY A 127 -13.84 -7.65 -16.42
N SER A 128 -14.15 -7.42 -15.14
CA SER A 128 -14.44 -6.09 -14.63
C SER A 128 -13.58 -5.81 -13.39
N THR A 129 -12.78 -4.75 -13.49
CA THR A 129 -12.02 -4.17 -12.39
C THR A 129 -12.98 -3.45 -11.42
N VAL A 130 -13.84 -4.18 -10.69
CA VAL A 130 -14.55 -3.58 -9.55
C VAL A 130 -13.58 -3.43 -8.39
N TYR A 131 -12.71 -2.46 -8.57
CA TYR A 131 -11.67 -2.06 -7.65
C TYR A 131 -12.01 -0.64 -7.21
N GLY A 132 -12.93 -0.56 -6.26
CA GLY A 132 -13.28 0.69 -5.61
C GLY A 132 -12.00 1.40 -5.18
N SER A 133 -11.79 2.58 -5.75
CA SER A 133 -10.78 3.58 -5.42
C SER A 133 -10.03 3.31 -4.11
N THR A 134 -8.72 3.07 -4.21
CA THR A 134 -7.70 2.77 -3.18
C THR A 134 -7.21 1.32 -3.21
N ALA A 135 -6.22 1.07 -4.07
CA ALA A 135 -5.27 -0.05 -4.05
C ALA A 135 -5.88 -1.48 -4.05
N PRO A 136 -6.42 -1.97 -5.18
CA PRO A 136 -6.87 -3.35 -5.30
C PRO A 136 -5.71 -4.32 -5.43
N LEU A 137 -5.20 -4.81 -4.31
CA LEU A 137 -4.22 -5.88 -4.32
C LEU A 137 -4.82 -7.13 -3.70
N ILE A 138 -4.62 -8.22 -4.40
CA ILE A 138 -5.10 -9.54 -4.05
C ILE A 138 -3.93 -10.51 -4.04
N ALA A 139 -3.90 -11.39 -3.06
CA ALA A 139 -2.94 -12.47 -3.00
C ALA A 139 -3.07 -13.33 -4.27
N LYS A 140 -1.93 -13.73 -4.86
CA LYS A 140 -1.91 -14.52 -6.11
C LYS A 140 -2.75 -15.80 -6.03
N TRP A 141 -2.67 -16.51 -4.91
CA TRP A 141 -3.40 -17.76 -4.69
C TRP A 141 -4.32 -17.68 -3.47
N ALA A 142 -5.44 -18.40 -3.54
CA ALA A 142 -6.36 -18.53 -2.43
C ALA A 142 -5.76 -19.40 -1.31
N GLY A 143 -5.81 -18.93 -0.06
CA GLY A 143 -5.31 -19.69 1.08
C GLY A 143 -4.79 -18.82 2.23
N VAL A 144 -4.55 -19.47 3.36
CA VAL A 144 -4.18 -18.83 4.64
C VAL A 144 -2.91 -17.99 4.54
N LEU A 145 -1.96 -18.36 3.68
CA LEU A 145 -0.73 -17.58 3.47
C LEU A 145 -1.00 -16.20 2.85
N GLY A 146 -2.07 -16.05 2.07
CA GLY A 146 -2.50 -14.74 1.58
C GLY A 146 -2.82 -13.79 2.73
N ASN A 147 -3.38 -14.31 3.85
CA ASN A 147 -3.72 -13.49 5.03
C ASN A 147 -2.50 -12.96 5.78
N SER A 148 -1.30 -13.50 5.49
CA SER A 148 -0.05 -12.99 6.05
C SER A 148 0.50 -11.77 5.29
N LEU A 149 0.01 -11.54 4.06
CA LEU A 149 0.41 -10.41 3.25
C LEU A 149 -0.34 -9.16 3.72
N LYS A 150 0.42 -8.12 4.06
CA LYS A 150 -0.08 -6.77 4.28
C LYS A 150 0.68 -5.84 3.36
N MET A 151 -0.06 -4.94 2.73
CA MET A 151 0.55 -3.95 1.86
C MET A 151 -0.20 -2.63 2.04
N SER A 152 0.57 -1.56 2.05
CA SER A 152 0.07 -0.20 2.19
C SER A 152 0.85 0.66 1.22
N ILE A 153 0.16 1.63 0.63
CA ILE A 153 0.75 2.52 -0.37
C ILE A 153 0.78 3.91 0.23
N CYS A 154 1.98 4.46 0.40
CA CYS A 154 2.14 5.87 0.71
C CYS A 154 1.82 6.67 -0.57
N PRO A 155 0.91 7.66 -0.52
CA PRO A 155 0.67 8.52 -1.67
C PRO A 155 1.92 9.33 -2.00
N ALA A 156 1.97 9.82 -3.24
CA ALA A 156 3.09 10.62 -3.71
C ALA A 156 3.22 11.94 -2.93
N ASP A 157 4.46 12.37 -2.73
CA ASP A 157 4.77 13.65 -2.09
C ASP A 157 4.29 14.83 -2.93
N ARG A 158 3.92 15.93 -2.26
CA ARG A 158 3.58 17.19 -2.90
C ARG A 158 4.89 17.91 -3.27
N PRO A 159 5.20 18.10 -4.56
CA PRO A 159 6.46 18.69 -4.95
C PRO A 159 6.49 20.21 -4.67
N ALA A 160 7.70 20.73 -4.52
CA ALA A 160 8.04 22.15 -4.38
C ALA A 160 8.69 22.74 -5.65
N PRO A 161 7.98 22.85 -6.78
CA PRO A 161 8.56 23.56 -7.90
C PRO A 161 8.68 25.03 -7.53
N ALA A 162 9.91 25.56 -7.55
CA ALA A 162 10.15 26.98 -7.33
C ALA A 162 9.42 27.81 -8.40
N GLY A 163 8.72 28.87 -7.98
CA GLY A 163 8.03 29.79 -8.88
C GLY A 163 6.77 29.23 -9.56
N ASN A 164 6.14 28.20 -8.98
CA ASN A 164 4.96 27.56 -9.57
C ASN A 164 3.61 28.17 -9.20
N LEU A 165 3.56 29.06 -8.21
CA LEU A 165 2.32 29.72 -7.78
C LEU A 165 2.22 31.06 -8.50
N THR A 166 1.03 31.34 -9.04
CA THR A 166 0.78 32.58 -9.78
C THR A 166 0.40 33.70 -8.83
N GLY A 167 0.72 34.94 -9.22
CA GLY A 167 0.28 36.14 -8.52
C GLY A 167 1.09 36.51 -7.29
N THR A 168 0.49 37.37 -6.47
CA THR A 168 1.09 37.89 -5.23
C THR A 168 0.08 37.83 -4.10
N VAL A 169 0.55 37.85 -2.86
CA VAL A 169 -0.29 37.70 -1.67
C VAL A 169 -0.04 38.78 -0.63
N ALA A 170 -1.06 39.03 0.18
CA ALA A 170 -1.00 39.73 1.45
C ALA A 170 -1.42 38.76 2.56
N TRP A 171 -0.86 38.89 3.76
CA TRP A 171 -1.24 38.07 4.91
C TRP A 171 -1.56 38.91 6.14
N ASN A 172 -2.72 38.65 6.74
CA ASN A 172 -3.15 39.26 7.98
C ASN A 172 -2.76 38.38 9.18
N GLN A 173 -1.86 38.86 10.03
CA GLN A 173 -1.36 38.12 11.19
C GLN A 173 -2.43 37.70 12.21
N THR A 174 -3.51 38.47 12.35
CA THR A 174 -4.54 38.24 13.39
C THR A 174 -5.55 37.20 12.96
N SER A 175 -6.06 37.29 11.73
CA SER A 175 -7.03 36.32 11.20
C SER A 175 -6.34 35.12 10.52
N GLY A 176 -5.08 35.29 10.14
CA GLY A 176 -4.34 34.42 9.22
C GLY A 176 -4.93 34.37 7.81
N ALA A 177 -5.78 35.34 7.45
CA ALA A 177 -6.32 35.43 6.10
C ALA A 177 -5.20 35.76 5.11
N ILE A 178 -5.13 34.99 4.02
CA ILE A 178 -4.29 35.28 2.86
C ILE A 178 -5.16 35.80 1.73
N THR A 179 -4.79 36.94 1.16
CA THR A 179 -5.49 37.57 0.04
C THR A 179 -4.55 37.66 -1.15
N GLY A 180 -4.92 37.03 -2.25
CA GLY A 180 -4.18 36.97 -3.48
C GLY A 180 -4.61 38.00 -4.52
N SER A 181 -3.67 38.43 -5.35
CA SER A 181 -3.89 39.20 -6.57
C SER A 181 -3.25 38.45 -7.74
N GLY A 182 -4.08 38.08 -8.73
CA GLY A 182 -3.65 37.26 -9.87
C GLY A 182 -3.30 35.81 -9.51
N THR A 183 -3.85 35.29 -8.42
CA THR A 183 -3.62 33.93 -7.91
C THR A 183 -4.73 32.96 -8.37
N ASN A 184 -4.45 31.65 -8.36
CA ASN A 184 -5.46 30.61 -8.53
C ASN A 184 -5.37 29.53 -7.43
N PHE A 185 -5.71 29.89 -6.18
CA PHE A 185 -5.58 28.98 -5.04
C PHE A 185 -6.35 27.66 -5.20
N GLN A 186 -7.54 27.67 -5.80
CA GLN A 186 -8.35 26.45 -5.98
C GLN A 186 -7.73 25.43 -6.95
N GLY A 187 -6.92 25.89 -7.91
CA GLY A 187 -6.22 25.00 -8.84
C GLY A 187 -4.79 24.67 -8.41
N GLU A 188 -4.13 25.57 -7.69
CA GLU A 188 -2.69 25.48 -7.41
C GLU A 188 -2.35 24.95 -6.01
N LEU A 189 -3.26 25.16 -5.04
CA LEU A 189 -3.06 24.80 -3.64
C LEU A 189 -4.11 23.79 -3.17
N LEU A 190 -3.72 22.99 -2.19
CA LEU A 190 -4.63 22.12 -1.43
C LEU A 190 -4.52 22.44 0.06
N VAL A 191 -5.54 22.06 0.82
CA VAL A 191 -5.52 22.17 2.28
C VAL A 191 -4.39 21.30 2.85
N GLY A 192 -3.61 21.87 3.76
CA GLY A 192 -2.41 21.29 4.34
C GLY A 192 -1.13 21.50 3.52
N ASP A 193 -1.19 22.12 2.33
CA ASP A 193 0.04 22.52 1.61
C ASP A 193 0.86 23.51 2.45
N LEU A 194 2.18 23.43 2.28
CA LEU A 194 3.13 24.35 2.91
C LEU A 194 3.51 25.43 1.90
N ILE A 195 3.53 26.69 2.32
CA ILE A 195 3.93 27.82 1.48
C ILE A 195 4.96 28.70 2.19
N THR A 196 5.88 29.26 1.42
CA THR A 196 6.74 30.37 1.85
C THR A 196 6.26 31.65 1.19
N ILE A 197 6.34 32.76 1.92
CA ILE A 197 5.98 34.09 1.41
C ILE A 197 7.23 34.96 1.53
N THR A 198 7.54 35.70 0.47
CA THR A 198 8.69 36.62 0.47
C THR A 198 8.55 37.63 1.61
N GLY A 199 9.61 37.76 2.40
CA GLY A 199 9.63 38.64 3.59
C GLY A 199 9.13 37.98 4.88
N ALA A 200 8.65 36.73 4.83
CA ALA A 200 8.23 35.99 6.01
C ALA A 200 9.36 35.12 6.60
N THR A 201 9.17 34.70 7.84
CA THR A 201 10.04 33.75 8.53
C THR A 201 9.37 32.38 8.59
N ASN A 202 10.06 31.34 8.11
CA ASN A 202 9.55 29.97 8.02
C ASN A 202 8.29 29.83 7.15
N GLU A 203 7.73 28.62 7.12
CA GLU A 203 6.61 28.24 6.28
C GLU A 203 5.25 28.53 6.94
N PHE A 204 4.22 28.55 6.09
CA PHE A 204 2.81 28.65 6.46
C PHE A 204 2.08 27.41 5.98
N VAL A 205 1.14 26.93 6.79
CA VAL A 205 0.25 25.82 6.43
C VAL A 205 -1.06 26.38 5.92
N VAL A 206 -1.53 25.91 4.77
CA VAL A 206 -2.87 26.24 4.25
C VAL A 206 -3.93 25.50 5.07
N ILE A 207 -4.83 26.23 5.72
CA ILE A 207 -5.90 25.65 6.55
C ILE A 207 -7.22 25.56 5.77
N SER A 208 -7.51 26.58 4.97
CA SER A 208 -8.70 26.57 4.13
C SER A 208 -8.52 27.44 2.89
N ILE A 209 -9.26 27.11 1.84
CA ILE A 209 -9.32 27.86 0.59
C ILE A 209 -10.78 28.21 0.36
N ALA A 210 -11.08 29.50 0.35
CA ALA A 210 -12.45 30.00 0.16
C ALA A 210 -12.74 30.35 -1.31
N SER A 211 -11.72 30.80 -2.05
CA SER A 211 -11.82 31.12 -3.47
C SER A 211 -10.43 31.09 -4.13
N ALA A 212 -10.36 31.40 -5.43
CA ALA A 212 -9.10 31.51 -6.16
C ALA A 212 -8.13 32.58 -5.58
N THR A 213 -8.64 33.53 -4.80
CA THR A 213 -7.87 34.66 -4.23
C THR A 213 -7.97 34.79 -2.72
N VAL A 214 -8.77 33.97 -2.04
CA VAL A 214 -8.96 34.07 -0.58
C VAL A 214 -8.78 32.71 0.06
N GLY A 215 -7.97 32.66 1.10
CA GLY A 215 -7.79 31.49 1.95
C GLY A 215 -7.39 31.86 3.37
N VAL A 216 -7.15 30.85 4.19
CA VAL A 216 -6.63 31.00 5.54
C VAL A 216 -5.38 30.15 5.65
N VAL A 217 -4.28 30.77 6.08
CA VAL A 217 -3.02 30.09 6.37
C VAL A 217 -2.59 30.37 7.80
N ARG A 218 -1.75 29.50 8.34
CA ARG A 218 -1.19 29.64 9.68
C ARG A 218 0.32 29.57 9.61
N ALA A 219 0.95 30.64 10.09
CA ALA A 219 2.39 30.72 10.17
C ALA A 219 2.91 29.76 11.23
N LYS A 220 4.07 29.15 10.98
CA LYS A 220 4.79 28.43 12.03
C LYS A 220 5.23 29.37 13.16
N SER A 221 5.86 30.49 12.79
CA SER A 221 6.44 31.42 13.75
C SER A 221 6.44 32.89 13.30
N HIS A 222 5.99 33.19 12.09
CA HIS A 222 5.92 34.58 11.63
C HIS A 222 4.77 35.32 12.33
N THR A 223 5.04 36.52 12.82
CA THR A 223 4.11 37.28 13.68
C THR A 223 3.71 38.64 13.11
N ALA A 224 4.37 39.11 12.05
CA ALA A 224 4.08 40.39 11.41
C ALA A 224 3.20 40.21 10.17
N ALA A 225 2.34 41.20 9.89
CA ALA A 225 1.53 41.20 8.68
C ALA A 225 2.43 41.33 7.44
N ILE A 226 2.04 40.65 6.37
CA ILE A 226 2.72 40.75 5.09
C ILE A 226 1.88 41.65 4.19
N ASN A 227 2.50 42.72 3.73
CA ASN A 227 1.85 43.68 2.85
C ASN A 227 1.54 43.07 1.47
N ALA A 228 0.56 43.65 0.78
CA ALA A 228 0.19 43.20 -0.56
C ALA A 228 1.37 43.27 -1.55
N GLY A 229 1.41 42.32 -2.47
CA GLY A 229 2.44 42.25 -3.51
C GLY A 229 3.60 41.30 -3.20
N ALA A 230 3.57 40.55 -2.09
CA ALA A 230 4.61 39.57 -1.80
C ALA A 230 4.45 38.35 -2.72
N ALA A 231 5.56 37.93 -3.34
CA ALA A 231 5.61 36.64 -4.03
C ALA A 231 5.55 35.50 -2.99
N PHE A 232 5.08 34.34 -3.42
CA PHE A 232 4.95 33.16 -2.57
C PHE A 232 5.21 31.90 -3.39
N GLN A 233 5.64 30.84 -2.71
CA GLN A 233 6.04 29.58 -3.33
C GLN A 233 5.55 28.41 -2.51
N ARG A 234 5.29 27.28 -3.15
CA ARG A 234 4.93 26.04 -2.44
C ARG A 234 6.20 25.33 -1.97
N SER A 235 6.20 24.91 -0.71
CA SER A 235 7.22 24.05 -0.12
C SER A 235 6.88 22.57 -0.29
N ALA A 236 7.90 21.72 -0.20
CA ALA A 236 7.74 20.29 -0.43
C ALA A 236 7.09 19.70 0.81
N ARG A 237 6.03 18.93 0.60
CA ARG A 237 5.36 18.21 1.69
C ARG A 237 5.37 16.74 1.37
N SER A 238 6.06 15.98 2.22
CA SER A 238 6.04 14.53 2.10
C SER A 238 4.82 13.94 2.81
N ALA A 239 4.21 12.96 2.15
CA ALA A 239 3.20 12.12 2.78
C ALA A 239 3.86 11.12 3.75
N TYR A 240 5.09 10.69 3.44
CA TYR A 240 5.84 9.70 4.22
C TYR A 240 6.29 10.24 5.59
N SER A 241 6.85 11.44 5.63
CA SER A 241 7.28 12.05 6.89
C SER A 241 7.26 13.58 6.83
N GLN A 242 6.97 14.21 7.97
CA GLN A 242 7.09 15.64 8.14
C GLN A 242 7.92 15.95 9.39
N PRO A 243 9.08 16.60 9.24
CA PRO A 243 9.95 16.96 10.36
C PRO A 243 9.32 18.07 11.20
N ALA A 244 9.86 18.28 12.41
CA ALA A 244 9.40 19.33 13.31
C ALA A 244 9.46 20.72 12.69
N SER A 245 10.30 20.98 11.69
CA SER A 245 10.39 22.26 10.96
C SER A 245 9.13 22.58 10.15
N GLN A 246 8.33 21.59 9.77
CA GLN A 246 7.11 21.76 8.98
C GLN A 246 5.81 21.69 9.79
N MET A 247 5.89 21.23 11.05
CA MET A 247 4.73 21.16 11.95
C MET A 247 4.50 22.50 12.66
N ILE A 248 3.24 22.94 12.79
CA ILE A 248 2.90 24.20 13.44
C ILE A 248 2.32 23.97 14.84
N GLY A 249 2.48 24.97 15.69
CA GLY A 249 2.09 24.90 17.09
C GLY A 249 3.03 24.04 17.92
N THR A 250 2.69 23.91 19.19
CA THR A 250 3.42 23.09 20.16
C THR A 250 2.47 22.13 20.85
N VAL A 251 3.02 21.07 21.43
CA VAL A 251 2.24 20.03 22.08
C VAL A 251 2.67 19.84 23.52
N ALA A 252 1.74 19.31 24.30
CA ALA A 252 1.95 18.89 25.67
C ALA A 252 1.42 17.46 25.84
N THR A 253 2.18 16.66 26.58
CA THR A 253 1.83 15.31 27.00
C THR A 253 1.95 15.20 28.51
N ALA A 254 1.03 14.48 29.13
CA ALA A 254 1.11 14.12 30.54
C ALA A 254 1.61 12.68 30.67
N ALA A 255 2.25 12.37 31.80
CA ALA A 255 2.64 11.01 32.13
C ALA A 255 1.42 10.09 32.18
N ASP A 256 1.59 8.87 31.69
CA ASP A 256 0.58 7.80 31.63
C ASP A 256 -0.72 8.18 30.92
N SER A 257 -0.66 9.16 30.02
CA SER A 257 -1.82 9.65 29.26
C SER A 257 -1.75 9.27 27.79
N THR A 258 -2.90 8.97 27.20
CA THR A 258 -3.07 8.78 25.75
C THR A 258 -3.46 10.08 25.05
N THR A 259 -3.69 11.17 25.78
CA THR A 259 -4.12 12.45 25.20
C THR A 259 -2.92 13.34 24.93
N VAL A 260 -2.88 13.89 23.71
CA VAL A 260 -1.94 14.95 23.34
C VAL A 260 -2.73 16.25 23.19
N THR A 261 -2.30 17.27 23.93
CA THR A 261 -2.92 18.60 23.88
C THR A 261 -2.02 19.53 23.08
N GLY A 262 -2.56 20.14 22.03
CA GLY A 262 -1.88 21.11 21.20
C GLY A 262 -2.19 22.55 21.57
N THR A 263 -1.22 23.44 21.39
CA THR A 263 -1.37 24.90 21.42
C THR A 263 -1.04 25.43 20.03
N THR A 264 -2.00 26.15 19.43
CA THR A 264 -1.92 26.66 18.05
C THR A 264 -1.58 25.61 16.98
N THR A 265 -1.83 24.33 17.29
CA THR A 265 -1.73 23.21 16.35
C THR A 265 -2.96 23.11 15.46
N TYR A 266 -2.83 22.37 14.36
CA TYR A 266 -3.92 22.02 13.45
C TYR A 266 -3.89 20.53 13.12
N PHE A 267 -4.12 19.68 14.14
CA PHE A 267 -4.03 18.23 14.01
C PHE A 267 -4.99 17.64 12.97
N ASP A 268 -6.21 18.17 12.90
CA ASP A 268 -7.23 17.79 11.91
C ASP A 268 -6.82 18.07 10.45
N THR A 269 -5.81 18.92 10.24
CA THR A 269 -5.31 19.32 8.93
C THR A 269 -3.95 18.70 8.61
N GLN A 270 -3.04 18.62 9.59
CA GLN A 270 -1.67 18.18 9.39
C GLN A 270 -1.45 16.68 9.62
N LEU A 271 -2.36 16.03 10.35
CA LEU A 271 -2.30 14.63 10.71
C LEU A 271 -3.53 13.88 10.20
N THR A 272 -3.36 12.59 9.96
CA THR A 272 -4.44 11.64 9.71
C THR A 272 -4.44 10.59 10.82
N VAL A 273 -5.61 10.03 11.13
CA VAL A 273 -5.69 8.89 12.06
C VAL A 273 -4.85 7.73 11.50
N GLY A 274 -4.02 7.12 12.35
CA GLY A 274 -3.06 6.10 11.96
C GLY A 274 -1.62 6.59 11.94
N ASP A 275 -1.37 7.88 11.71
CA ASP A 275 -0.01 8.44 11.65
C ASP A 275 0.79 8.20 12.93
N LEU A 276 2.11 8.07 12.80
CA LEU A 276 3.04 8.06 13.91
C LEU A 276 3.42 9.49 14.28
N ILE A 277 3.22 9.87 15.54
CA ILE A 277 3.62 11.15 16.09
C ILE A 277 4.78 10.97 17.07
N THR A 278 5.86 11.72 16.88
CA THR A 278 7.03 11.73 17.77
C THR A 278 7.07 13.01 18.60
N ILE A 279 7.10 12.87 19.92
CA ILE A 279 7.12 13.99 20.89
C ILE A 279 8.14 13.66 21.97
N GLY A 280 9.09 14.56 22.22
CA GLY A 280 10.07 14.37 23.31
C GLY A 280 10.91 13.08 23.20
N GLY A 281 11.08 12.55 21.99
CA GLY A 281 11.78 11.28 21.73
C GLY A 281 10.90 10.03 21.80
N GLU A 282 9.64 10.13 22.20
CA GLU A 282 8.69 9.02 22.19
C GLU A 282 7.80 9.06 20.94
N THR A 283 7.69 7.93 20.23
CA THR A 283 6.78 7.77 19.09
C THR A 283 5.53 7.00 19.50
N ARG A 284 4.35 7.50 19.09
CA ARG A 284 3.04 6.88 19.34
C ARG A 284 2.18 6.94 18.08
N ARG A 285 1.30 5.95 17.91
CA ARG A 285 0.33 5.93 16.79
C ARG A 285 -0.92 6.74 17.16
N VAL A 286 -1.35 7.65 16.31
CA VAL A 286 -2.58 8.43 16.49
C VAL A 286 -3.79 7.52 16.29
N SER A 287 -4.64 7.41 17.32
CA SER A 287 -5.85 6.58 17.29
C SER A 287 -7.11 7.38 16.97
N ALA A 288 -7.16 8.65 17.34
CA ALA A 288 -8.26 9.55 17.02
C ALA A 288 -7.79 11.00 17.05
N ILE A 289 -8.38 11.85 16.21
CA ILE A 289 -8.18 13.30 16.24
C ILE A 289 -9.52 13.92 16.64
N ALA A 290 -9.56 14.53 17.82
CA ALA A 290 -10.78 15.13 18.37
C ALA A 290 -11.00 16.56 17.85
N SER A 291 -9.91 17.31 17.65
CA SER A 291 -9.92 18.68 17.09
C SER A 291 -8.53 19.08 16.60
N ALA A 292 -8.43 20.28 16.01
CA ALA A 292 -7.16 20.94 15.70
C ALA A 292 -6.12 20.93 16.85
N THR A 293 -6.58 20.90 18.12
CA THR A 293 -5.74 21.01 19.32
C THR A 293 -5.83 19.82 20.27
N SER A 294 -6.51 18.73 19.89
CA SER A 294 -6.57 17.52 20.72
C SER A 294 -6.61 16.26 19.88
N LEU A 295 -5.75 15.31 20.22
CA LEU A 295 -5.76 13.97 19.65
C LEU A 295 -5.51 12.93 20.74
N THR A 296 -5.88 11.68 20.44
CA THR A 296 -5.61 10.51 21.26
C THR A 296 -4.65 9.57 20.52
N VAL A 297 -3.75 8.93 21.26
CA VAL A 297 -2.81 7.93 20.74
C VAL A 297 -3.11 6.52 21.27
N ALA A 298 -2.63 5.51 20.56
CA ALA A 298 -2.89 4.09 20.87
C ALA A 298 -2.18 3.59 22.14
N SER A 299 -1.02 4.13 22.46
CA SER A 299 -0.26 3.79 23.68
C SER A 299 0.10 5.06 24.46
N LYS A 300 0.15 4.94 25.78
CA LYS A 300 0.38 6.07 26.69
C LYS A 300 1.75 6.69 26.49
N PHE A 301 1.84 8.02 26.54
CA PHE A 301 3.12 8.71 26.73
C PHE A 301 3.57 8.56 28.17
N ILE A 302 4.88 8.34 28.37
CA ILE A 302 5.47 8.25 29.71
C ILE A 302 6.04 9.62 30.10
N GLY A 303 6.68 10.30 29.15
CA GLY A 303 7.27 11.61 29.31
C GLY A 303 6.24 12.72 29.44
N VAL A 304 6.51 13.60 30.40
CA VAL A 304 5.82 14.89 30.52
C VAL A 304 6.52 15.89 29.61
N ASN A 305 5.82 16.36 28.60
CA ASN A 305 6.31 17.39 27.68
C ASN A 305 5.40 18.61 27.73
N SER A 306 5.97 19.80 27.60
CA SER A 306 5.21 21.06 27.58
C SER A 306 5.80 22.03 26.58
N GLY A 307 4.99 22.48 25.63
CA GLY A 307 5.40 23.49 24.65
C GLY A 307 6.47 23.00 23.67
N VAL A 308 6.55 21.68 23.42
CA VAL A 308 7.54 21.09 22.53
C VAL A 308 7.00 20.98 21.10
N THR A 309 7.89 20.93 20.12
CA THR A 309 7.52 20.58 18.73
C THR A 309 7.30 19.08 18.60
N PHE A 310 6.70 18.67 17.48
CA PHE A 310 6.40 17.29 17.17
C PHE A 310 6.69 16.97 15.72
N GLU A 311 6.89 15.70 15.42
CA GLU A 311 7.13 15.19 14.07
C GLU A 311 6.06 14.17 13.69
N ARG A 312 5.82 14.03 12.39
CA ARG A 312 4.89 13.04 11.85
C ARG A 312 5.64 12.06 10.95
N LYS A 313 5.31 10.78 11.05
CA LYS A 313 5.61 9.78 10.03
C LYS A 313 4.34 9.02 9.67
N TRP A 314 4.33 8.46 8.47
CA TRP A 314 3.30 7.54 8.03
C TRP A 314 3.26 6.28 8.91
N GLU A 315 2.08 5.67 9.02
CA GLU A 315 1.80 4.59 9.98
C GLU A 315 2.68 3.32 9.82
N TYR A 316 3.20 3.10 8.61
CA TYR A 316 4.08 1.98 8.27
C TYR A 316 5.52 2.41 7.96
N ALA A 317 5.93 3.63 8.33
CA ALA A 317 7.27 4.13 8.04
C ALA A 317 8.39 3.37 8.79
N ASP A 318 8.05 2.72 9.90
CA ASP A 318 8.99 1.97 10.75
C ASP A 318 8.66 0.44 10.77
N SER A 319 7.90 -0.06 9.78
CA SER A 319 7.49 -1.48 9.67
C SER A 319 8.50 -2.35 8.94
#